data_AF-A0A527ZBW6-F1
#
_entry.id   AF-A0A527ZBW6-F1
#
_cell.length_a   1.000
_cell.length_b   1.000
_cell.length_c   1.000
_cell.angle_alpha   90.00
_cell.angle_beta   90.00
_cell.angle_gamma   90.00
#
_symmetry.space_group_name_H-M   'P 1'
#
loop_
_entity.id
_entity.type
_entity.pdbx_description
1 polymer ?
#
loop_
_entity_poly.entity_id
_entity_poly.type
_entity_poly.pdbx_seq_one_letter_code
_entity_poly.pdbx_strand_id
1 'polypeptide(L)'
;GKDRDAQDRFQAVALLTRLIAERRFTKVTFLNAHNANVAYTDPVVAEALDDFLILPDGVGVDLAAKLLHGAPFPDNLNGTDFIPAFLQAAARPLTVGLLGATRVNAEAASKKLAALALQHRFVVVHD
;
A
#
# COMPACT_ATOMS: atom_id res chain seq x y z
N GLY A 1 17.61 -6.68 3.68
CA GLY A 1 18.91 -6.25 4.24
C GLY A 1 18.87 -4.74 4.25
N LYS A 2 19.09 -4.09 5.39
CA LYS A 2 18.54 -2.75 5.71
C LYS A 2 18.63 -1.68 4.60
N ASP A 3 19.73 -1.65 3.85
CA ASP A 3 19.93 -0.70 2.75
C ASP A 3 19.05 -1.00 1.51
N ARG A 4 18.82 -2.28 1.23
CA ARG A 4 17.91 -2.74 0.18
C ARG A 4 16.45 -2.41 0.52
N ASP A 5 16.06 -2.65 1.77
CA ASP A 5 14.68 -2.43 2.24
C ASP A 5 14.31 -0.92 2.18
N ALA A 6 15.27 -0.03 2.42
CA ALA A 6 15.10 1.40 2.24
C ALA A 6 14.97 1.79 0.75
N GLN A 7 15.73 1.13 -0.14
CA GLN A 7 15.67 1.34 -1.58
C GLN A 7 14.30 0.93 -2.15
N ASP A 8 13.77 -0.22 -1.74
CA ASP A 8 12.48 -0.73 -2.22
C ASP A 8 11.34 0.19 -1.78
N ARG A 9 11.38 0.70 -0.53
CA ARG A 9 10.43 1.70 -0.05
C ARG A 9 10.48 2.97 -0.88
N PHE A 10 11.67 3.47 -1.21
CA PHE A 10 11.82 4.65 -2.04
C PHE A 10 11.25 4.46 -3.45
N GLN A 11 11.51 3.30 -4.07
CA GLN A 11 10.96 2.96 -5.38
C GLN A 11 9.44 2.89 -5.38
N ALA A 12 8.84 2.26 -4.37
CA ALA A 12 7.38 2.20 -4.22
C ALA A 12 6.77 3.59 -4.04
N VAL A 13 7.36 4.45 -3.21
CA VAL A 13 6.91 5.85 -3.06
C VAL A 13 7.01 6.62 -4.37
N ALA A 14 8.12 6.48 -5.10
CA ALA A 14 8.32 7.15 -6.39
C ALA A 14 7.31 6.68 -7.43
N LEU A 15 7.04 5.37 -7.51
CA LEU A 15 6.05 4.79 -8.40
C LEU A 15 4.65 5.33 -8.11
N LEU A 16 4.19 5.27 -6.85
CA LEU A 16 2.86 5.78 -6.49
C LEU A 16 2.74 7.29 -6.73
N THR A 17 3.79 8.06 -6.42
CA THR A 17 3.81 9.50 -6.69
C THR A 17 3.65 9.78 -8.19
N ARG A 18 4.35 9.03 -9.04
CA ARG A 18 4.22 9.12 -10.49
C ARG A 18 2.81 8.76 -10.97
N LEU A 19 2.25 7.64 -10.53
CA LEU A 19 0.93 7.18 -10.95
C LEU A 19 -0.18 8.19 -10.60
N ILE A 20 -0.11 8.79 -9.41
CA ILE A 20 -1.04 9.85 -9.02
C ILE A 20 -0.77 11.14 -9.83
N ALA A 21 0.46 11.40 -10.28
CA ALA A 21 0.79 12.56 -11.12
C ALA A 21 0.22 12.43 -12.53
N GLU A 22 0.24 11.21 -13.05
CA GLU A 22 -0.40 10.81 -14.30
C GLU A 22 -1.94 10.74 -14.20
N ARG A 23 -2.52 11.02 -13.01
CA ARG A 23 -3.96 10.89 -12.72
C ARG A 23 -4.50 9.51 -13.06
N ARG A 24 -3.67 8.48 -12.92
CA ARG A 24 -4.03 7.10 -13.25
C ARG A 24 -4.70 6.45 -12.05
N PHE A 25 -5.94 6.00 -12.22
CA PHE A 25 -6.59 5.19 -11.20
C PHE A 25 -5.79 3.88 -11.05
N THR A 26 -5.31 3.61 -9.84
CA THR A 26 -4.47 2.45 -9.54
C THR A 26 -5.01 1.80 -8.27
N LYS A 27 -5.42 0.54 -8.37
CA LYS A 27 -5.74 -0.28 -7.21
C LYS A 27 -4.43 -0.80 -6.63
N VAL A 28 -4.19 -0.63 -5.34
CA VAL A 28 -2.95 -1.04 -4.68
C VAL A 28 -3.30 -1.92 -3.49
N THR A 29 -2.57 -3.03 -3.32
CA THR A 29 -2.74 -3.92 -2.18
C THR A 29 -1.38 -4.33 -1.62
N PHE A 30 -1.35 -4.62 -0.31
CA PHE A 30 -0.18 -5.17 0.36
C PHE A 30 -0.37 -6.67 0.51
N LEU A 31 0.56 -7.44 -0.06
CA LEU A 31 0.50 -8.88 0.00
C LEU A 31 1.31 -9.39 1.17
N ASN A 32 0.61 -9.83 2.22
CA ASN A 32 1.18 -10.60 3.31
C ASN A 32 0.98 -12.11 3.07
N ALA A 33 1.65 -12.94 3.88
CA ALA A 33 1.56 -14.40 3.77
C ALA A 33 0.13 -14.94 3.88
N HIS A 34 -0.75 -14.28 4.64
CA HIS A 34 -2.16 -14.68 4.77
C HIS A 34 -2.93 -14.46 3.46
N ASN A 35 -2.82 -13.27 2.87
CA ASN A 35 -3.46 -12.92 1.60
C ASN A 35 -2.92 -13.78 0.45
N ALA A 36 -1.62 -14.10 0.46
CA ALA A 36 -1.00 -14.99 -0.53
C ALA A 36 -1.55 -16.42 -0.46
N ASN A 37 -1.74 -16.96 0.75
CA ASN A 37 -2.33 -18.29 0.94
C ASN A 37 -3.78 -18.33 0.45
N VAL A 38 -4.57 -17.30 0.76
CA VAL A 38 -5.98 -17.21 0.31
C VAL A 38 -6.04 -17.15 -1.22
N ALA A 39 -5.24 -16.30 -1.87
CA ALA A 39 -5.17 -16.21 -3.32
C ALA A 39 -4.71 -17.51 -4.00
N TYR A 40 -3.84 -18.29 -3.35
CA TYR A 40 -3.44 -19.60 -3.86
C TYR A 40 -4.58 -20.62 -3.81
N THR A 41 -5.46 -20.55 -2.81
CA THR A 41 -6.55 -21.50 -2.62
C THR A 41 -7.87 -21.08 -3.26
N ASP A 42 -8.04 -19.80 -3.57
CA ASP A 42 -9.29 -19.24 -4.11
C ASP A 42 -9.02 -18.51 -5.45
N PRO A 43 -9.46 -19.08 -6.58
CA PRO A 43 -9.24 -18.49 -7.90
C PRO A 43 -9.96 -17.14 -8.08
N VAL A 44 -11.05 -16.87 -7.35
CA VAL A 44 -11.76 -15.59 -7.41
C VAL A 44 -10.89 -14.49 -6.79
N VAL A 45 -10.18 -14.81 -5.70
CA VAL A 45 -9.24 -13.88 -5.07
C VAL A 45 -8.01 -13.67 -5.95
N ALA A 46 -7.52 -14.72 -6.61
CA ALA A 46 -6.42 -14.58 -7.58
C ALA A 46 -6.80 -13.64 -8.74
N GLU A 47 -7.96 -13.85 -9.38
CA GLU A 47 -8.44 -13.01 -10.48
C GLU A 47 -8.66 -11.55 -10.02
N ALA A 48 -9.18 -11.35 -8.80
CA ALA A 48 -9.32 -10.01 -8.25
C ALA A 48 -7.98 -9.27 -8.07
N LEU A 49 -6.88 -10.00 -7.84
CA LEU A 49 -5.54 -9.43 -7.66
C LEU A 49 -4.83 -9.08 -8.97
N ASP A 50 -5.22 -9.67 -10.10
CA ASP A 50 -4.64 -9.37 -11.43
C ASP A 50 -4.76 -7.89 -11.80
N ASP A 51 -5.79 -7.23 -11.26
CA ASP A 51 -6.13 -5.83 -11.49
C ASP A 51 -5.45 -4.86 -10.50
N PHE A 52 -4.61 -5.36 -9.60
CA PHE A 52 -3.97 -4.59 -8.53
C PHE A 52 -2.46 -4.47 -8.73
N LEU A 53 -1.91 -3.30 -8.36
CA LEU A 53 -0.50 -3.16 -8.05
C LEU A 53 -0.25 -3.79 -6.67
N ILE A 54 0.46 -4.92 -6.66
CA ILE A 54 0.78 -5.66 -5.45
C ILE A 54 2.12 -5.17 -4.88
N LEU A 55 2.11 -4.67 -3.64
CA LEU A 55 3.31 -4.31 -2.88
C LEU A 55 3.64 -5.43 -1.88
N PRO A 56 4.90 -5.90 -1.81
CA PRO A 56 5.30 -7.00 -0.92
C PRO A 56 5.28 -6.57 0.56
N ASP A 57 4.76 -7.42 1.45
CA ASP A 57 4.73 -7.18 2.89
C ASP A 57 5.61 -8.20 3.65
N GLY A 58 6.53 -7.71 4.48
CA GLY A 58 7.43 -8.52 5.32
C GLY A 58 8.55 -9.31 4.63
N VAL A 59 9.30 -10.05 5.47
CA VAL A 59 10.36 -11.02 5.08
C VAL A 59 9.77 -12.34 4.62
N GLY A 60 9.75 -12.59 3.31
CA GLY A 60 9.49 -13.91 2.74
C GLY A 60 8.27 -14.07 1.82
N VAL A 61 7.88 -13.06 1.03
CA VAL A 61 6.83 -13.26 0.00
C VAL A 61 7.45 -13.66 -1.35
N ASP A 62 8.19 -14.75 -1.30
CA ASP A 62 8.92 -15.32 -2.44
C ASP A 62 8.03 -16.23 -3.32
N LEU A 63 6.72 -16.29 -3.05
CA LEU A 63 5.78 -17.24 -3.67
C LEU A 63 4.81 -16.60 -4.69
N ALA A 64 4.25 -15.41 -4.41
CA ALA A 64 3.34 -14.76 -5.35
C ALA A 64 4.05 -14.14 -6.55
N ALA A 65 5.29 -13.67 -6.36
CA ALA A 65 6.12 -13.19 -7.46
C ALA A 65 6.61 -14.34 -8.38
N LYS A 66 6.75 -15.57 -7.85
CA LYS A 66 7.04 -16.77 -8.65
C LYS A 66 5.82 -17.26 -9.44
N LEU A 67 4.60 -17.13 -8.88
CA LEU A 67 3.37 -17.51 -9.56
C LEU A 67 2.96 -16.52 -10.66
N LEU A 68 3.28 -15.22 -10.52
CA LEU A 68 2.85 -14.18 -11.47
C LEU A 68 3.95 -13.67 -12.41
N HIS A 69 5.22 -13.51 -11.98
CA HIS A 69 6.22 -12.75 -12.77
C HIS A 69 7.70 -13.18 -12.68
N GLY A 70 8.03 -14.33 -12.08
CA GLY A 70 9.34 -14.98 -12.23
C GLY A 70 10.57 -14.31 -11.58
N ALA A 71 10.42 -13.29 -10.72
CA ALA A 71 11.54 -12.70 -9.98
C ALA A 71 11.17 -12.38 -8.53
N PRO A 72 12.09 -12.59 -7.55
CA PRO A 72 11.83 -12.34 -6.14
C PRO A 72 11.80 -10.83 -5.84
N PHE A 73 10.78 -10.37 -5.11
CA PHE A 73 10.72 -9.02 -4.57
C PHE A 73 11.21 -9.01 -3.12
N PRO A 74 11.95 -7.97 -2.68
CA PRO A 74 12.47 -7.90 -1.32
C PRO A 74 11.44 -7.34 -0.34
N ASP A 75 11.85 -7.37 0.92
CA ASP A 75 10.99 -7.57 2.07
C ASP A 75 10.60 -6.28 2.83
N ASN A 76 9.38 -6.30 3.41
CA ASN A 76 8.83 -5.41 4.44
C ASN A 76 8.34 -4.00 4.06
N LEU A 77 7.21 -3.95 3.33
CA LEU A 77 6.35 -2.75 3.21
C LEU A 77 5.01 -2.90 3.95
N ASN A 78 5.04 -3.14 5.27
CA ASN A 78 3.81 -3.11 6.09
C ASN A 78 3.00 -1.85 5.78
N GLY A 79 1.73 -1.99 5.38
CA GLY A 79 0.88 -0.85 5.02
C GLY A 79 0.78 0.22 6.13
N THR A 80 0.88 -0.20 7.39
CA THR A 80 0.87 0.69 8.56
C THR A 80 2.11 1.59 8.64
N ASP A 81 3.26 1.13 8.16
CA ASP A 81 4.50 1.91 8.15
C ASP A 81 4.69 2.65 6.82
N PHE A 82 4.29 2.01 5.72
CA PHE A 82 4.44 2.55 4.38
C PHE A 82 3.53 3.75 4.12
N ILE A 83 2.24 3.67 4.47
CA ILE A 83 1.28 4.74 4.14
C ILE A 83 1.65 6.07 4.81
N PRO A 84 1.97 6.14 6.12
CA PRO A 84 2.44 7.38 6.74
C PRO A 84 3.74 7.91 6.14
N ALA A 85 4.67 7.03 5.76
CA ALA A 85 5.93 7.42 5.12
C ALA A 85 5.71 7.97 3.70
N PHE A 86 4.82 7.34 2.92
CA PHE A 86 4.43 7.78 1.60
C PHE A 86 3.79 9.17 1.63
N LEU A 87 2.85 9.40 2.56
CA LEU A 87 2.21 10.70 2.73
C LEU A 87 3.22 11.78 3.15
N GLN A 88 4.11 11.49 4.10
CA GLN A 88 5.17 12.45 4.47
C GLN A 88 6.12 12.79 3.31
N ALA A 89 6.44 11.81 2.45
CA ALA A 89 7.31 12.02 1.29
C ALA A 89 6.61 12.73 0.12
N ALA A 90 5.28 12.70 0.05
CA ALA A 90 4.52 13.36 -0.99
C ALA A 90 4.54 14.88 -0.81
N ALA A 91 5.36 15.56 -1.61
CA ALA A 91 5.52 17.02 -1.55
C ALA A 91 4.26 17.79 -1.98
N ARG A 92 3.46 17.23 -2.89
CA ARG A 92 2.21 17.88 -3.33
C ARG A 92 1.08 17.61 -2.33
N PRO A 93 0.21 18.59 -2.06
CA PRO A 93 -1.04 18.36 -1.35
C PRO A 93 -1.89 17.29 -2.04
N LEU A 94 -2.36 16.30 -1.27
CA LEU A 94 -3.25 15.24 -1.70
C LEU A 94 -4.56 15.35 -0.93
N THR A 95 -5.65 14.88 -1.54
CA THR A 95 -6.88 14.58 -0.80
C THR A 95 -6.92 13.08 -0.54
N VAL A 96 -6.98 12.69 0.73
CA VAL A 96 -6.93 11.31 1.19
C VAL A 96 -8.27 10.96 1.82
N GLY A 97 -8.98 10.01 1.20
CA GLY A 97 -10.20 9.43 1.77
C GLY A 97 -9.88 8.21 2.62
N LEU A 98 -10.44 8.12 3.82
CA LEU A 98 -10.41 6.93 4.66
C LEU A 98 -11.79 6.28 4.63
N LEU A 99 -11.86 5.05 4.12
CA LEU A 99 -13.09 4.28 3.99
C LEU A 99 -12.96 2.96 4.79
N GLY A 100 -14.02 2.62 5.54
CA GLY A 100 -14.09 1.39 6.33
C GLY A 100 -13.72 1.56 7.81
N ALA A 101 -13.67 0.43 8.52
CA ALA A 101 -13.62 0.35 9.99
C ALA A 101 -14.82 1.06 10.66
N THR A 102 -14.85 1.05 12.00
CA THR A 102 -15.82 1.88 12.74
C THR A 102 -15.47 3.36 12.57
N ARG A 103 -16.48 4.23 12.56
CA ARG A 103 -16.29 5.69 12.52
C ARG A 103 -15.22 6.19 13.50
N VAL A 104 -15.24 5.70 14.74
CA VAL A 104 -14.27 6.06 15.78
C VAL A 104 -12.83 5.73 15.35
N ASN A 105 -12.62 4.55 14.77
CA ASN A 105 -11.30 4.13 14.32
C ASN A 105 -10.84 4.91 13.08
N ALA A 106 -11.73 5.16 12.12
CA ALA A 106 -11.41 5.93 10.92
C ALA A 106 -11.07 7.39 11.26
N GLU A 107 -11.82 8.02 12.17
CA GLU A 107 -11.53 9.37 12.66
C GLU A 107 -10.21 9.42 13.44
N ALA A 108 -9.92 8.42 14.28
CA ALA A 108 -8.65 8.35 14.99
C ALA A 108 -7.46 8.20 14.03
N ALA A 109 -7.59 7.36 13.00
CA ALA A 109 -6.58 7.22 11.95
C ALA A 109 -6.39 8.52 11.17
N SER A 110 -7.48 9.17 10.75
CA SER A 110 -7.44 10.46 10.07
C SER A 110 -6.71 11.53 10.89
N LYS A 111 -6.97 11.62 12.21
CA LYS A 111 -6.29 12.57 13.10
C LYS A 111 -4.79 12.30 13.18
N LYS A 112 -4.38 11.03 13.31
CA LYS A 112 -2.96 10.65 13.36
C LYS A 112 -2.25 10.98 12.05
N LEU A 113 -2.85 10.67 10.90
CA LEU A 113 -2.27 10.98 9.60
C LEU A 113 -2.17 12.48 9.34
N ALA A 114 -3.21 13.25 9.71
CA ALA A 114 -3.21 14.70 9.59
C ALA A 114 -2.09 15.35 10.41
N ALA A 115 -1.78 14.83 11.60
CA ALA A 115 -0.67 15.32 12.42
C ALA A 115 0.72 15.02 11.82
N LEU A 116 0.85 13.93 11.05
CA LEU A 116 2.11 13.51 10.42
C LEU A 116 2.35 14.17 9.06
N ALA A 117 1.30 14.51 8.32
CA ALA A 117 1.39 15.06 6.97
C ALA A 117 0.42 16.24 6.79
N LEU A 118 0.77 17.37 7.40
CA LEU A 118 -0.05 18.58 7.47
C LEU A 118 -0.40 19.18 6.09
N GLN A 119 0.38 18.86 5.06
CA GLN A 119 0.16 19.34 3.70
C GLN A 119 -1.03 18.65 2.99
N HIS A 120 -1.58 17.58 3.55
CA HIS A 120 -2.67 16.83 2.94
C HIS A 120 -4.02 17.13 3.60
N ARG A 121 -5.08 16.96 2.81
CA ARG A 121 -6.46 17.02 3.28
C ARG A 121 -6.97 15.60 3.51
N PHE A 122 -7.47 15.31 4.71
CA PHE A 122 -8.04 14.01 5.05
C PHE A 122 -9.55 14.11 5.16
N VAL A 123 -10.25 13.10 4.63
CA VAL A 123 -11.71 12.98 4.67
C VAL A 123 -12.06 11.57 5.13
N VAL A 124 -12.84 11.46 6.20
CA VAL A 124 -13.42 10.17 6.60
C VAL A 124 -14.71 9.97 5.81
N VAL A 125 -14.80 8.83 5.12
CA VAL A 125 -15.98 8.40 4.38
C VAL A 125 -16.60 7.26 5.17
N HIS A 126 -17.81 7.49 5.67
CA HIS A 126 -18.58 6.53 6.45
C HIS A 126 -20.05 6.76 6.13
N ASP A 127 -20.81 5.68 5.95
CA ASP A 127 -22.26 5.71 5.74
C ASP A 127 -23.05 5.86 7.05
#